data_AF-A0A0G4KKZ8-F1
#
_entry.id   AF-A0A0G4KKZ8-F1
#
_cell.length_a   1.000
_cell.length_b   1.000
_cell.length_c   1.000
_cell.angle_alpha   90.00
_cell.angle_beta   90.00
_cell.angle_gamma   90.00
#
_symmetry.space_group_name_H-M   'P 1'
#
loop_
_entity.id
_entity.type
_entity.pdbx_description
1 polymer ?
#
loop_
_entity_poly.entity_id
_entity_poly.type
_entity_poly.pdbx_seq_one_letter_code
_entity_poly.pdbx_strand_id
1 'polypeptide(L)'
;MAISSYVGVGAWILQAIFALVALALSVDLLRGQLYGTPPGSIQFAVFVGSVGLVVALLGLAGMFVDKIPSNVVMVFDVMSGLLLIGGGIAYAVALGGIECEWHENLDEVEGDDWWESPIVNAGSENYHGTRKLDLRRCQKAYANQSIQFACAVTALGTAFLCYLAWRRTGAGWARPAMP
;
A
#
# COMPACT_ATOMS: atom_id res chain seq x y z
N MET A 1 -27.44 -16.44 -4.60
CA MET A 1 -26.93 -15.56 -3.52
C MET A 1 -25.53 -15.97 -3.02
N ALA A 2 -24.90 -17.05 -3.53
CA ALA A 2 -23.56 -17.47 -3.08
C ALA A 2 -22.38 -16.81 -3.82
N ILE A 3 -22.57 -16.41 -5.08
CA ILE A 3 -21.49 -15.84 -5.93
C ILE A 3 -20.96 -14.51 -5.37
N SER A 4 -21.81 -13.69 -4.73
CA SER A 4 -21.40 -12.40 -4.17
C SER A 4 -20.50 -12.53 -2.93
N SER A 5 -20.55 -13.66 -2.22
CA SER A 5 -19.76 -13.87 -1.00
C SER A 5 -18.33 -14.31 -1.32
N TYR A 6 -18.13 -15.16 -2.32
CA TYR A 6 -16.79 -15.59 -2.74
C TYR A 6 -15.95 -14.43 -3.31
N VAL A 7 -16.58 -13.49 -4.02
CA VAL A 7 -15.91 -12.30 -4.55
C VAL A 7 -15.44 -11.37 -3.41
N GLY A 8 -16.25 -11.19 -2.37
CA GLY A 8 -15.86 -10.42 -1.18
C GLY A 8 -14.70 -11.06 -0.41
N VAL A 9 -14.78 -12.38 -0.18
CA VAL A 9 -13.70 -13.15 0.45
C VAL A 9 -12.38 -12.96 -0.31
N GLY A 10 -12.41 -13.19 -1.63
CA GLY A 10 -11.23 -13.13 -2.48
C GLY A 10 -10.61 -11.74 -2.48
N ALA A 11 -11.44 -10.70 -2.45
CA ALA A 11 -10.97 -9.33 -2.46
C ALA A 11 -10.33 -8.91 -1.12
N TRP A 12 -10.87 -9.33 0.03
CA TRP A 12 -10.21 -9.08 1.33
C TRP A 12 -8.90 -9.88 1.49
N ILE A 13 -8.83 -11.11 0.97
CA ILE A 13 -7.57 -11.86 0.93
C ILE A 13 -6.54 -11.11 0.08
N LEU A 14 -6.94 -10.62 -1.09
CA LEU A 14 -6.05 -9.86 -1.97
C LEU A 14 -5.58 -8.55 -1.32
N GLN A 15 -6.50 -7.83 -0.67
CA GLN A 15 -6.19 -6.62 0.10
C GLN A 15 -5.22 -6.92 1.25
N ALA A 16 -5.39 -8.05 1.96
CA ALA A 16 -4.46 -8.47 3.01
C ALA A 16 -3.05 -8.74 2.46
N ILE A 17 -2.94 -9.43 1.31
CA ILE A 17 -1.66 -9.70 0.66
C ILE A 17 -0.99 -8.40 0.24
N PHE A 18 -1.71 -7.50 -0.43
CA PHE A 18 -1.17 -6.22 -0.88
C PHE A 18 -0.75 -5.32 0.28
N ALA A 19 -1.58 -5.23 1.33
CA ALA A 19 -1.24 -4.48 2.53
C ALA A 19 -0.02 -5.05 3.26
N LEU A 20 0.10 -6.39 3.34
CA LEU A 20 1.25 -7.06 3.92
C LEU A 20 2.54 -6.77 3.14
N VAL A 21 2.49 -6.85 1.81
CA VAL A 21 3.63 -6.53 0.94
C VAL A 21 4.02 -5.05 1.07
N ALA A 22 3.04 -4.14 1.06
CA ALA A 22 3.28 -2.71 1.27
C ALA A 22 3.97 -2.44 2.62
N LEU A 23 3.46 -3.07 3.68
CA LEU A 23 4.02 -2.95 5.01
C LEU A 23 5.45 -3.51 5.07
N ALA A 24 5.68 -4.70 4.51
CA ALA A 24 6.99 -5.35 4.51
C ALA A 24 8.04 -4.52 3.76
N LEU A 25 7.70 -4.02 2.57
CA LEU A 25 8.58 -3.14 1.78
C LEU A 25 8.86 -1.81 2.51
N SER A 26 7.84 -1.21 3.10
CA SER A 26 7.99 0.03 3.86
C SER A 26 8.90 -0.16 5.08
N VAL A 27 8.74 -1.26 5.83
CA VAL A 27 9.60 -1.61 6.97
C VAL A 27 11.04 -1.91 6.53
N ASP A 28 11.22 -2.60 5.40
CA ASP A 28 12.55 -2.89 4.85
C ASP A 28 13.29 -1.60 4.45
N LEU A 29 12.60 -0.66 3.80
CA LEU A 29 13.14 0.67 3.48
C LEU A 29 13.49 1.48 4.73
N LEU A 30 12.65 1.38 5.77
CA LEU A 30 12.86 2.01 7.08
C LEU A 30 14.12 1.48 7.76
N ARG A 31 14.33 0.15 7.76
CA ARG A 31 15.53 -0.49 8.32
C ARG A 31 16.78 -0.21 7.49
N GLY A 32 16.61 0.01 6.19
CA GLY A 32 17.69 0.40 5.28
C GLY A 32 18.08 1.87 5.33
N GLN A 33 17.56 2.67 6.27
CA GLN A 33 18.04 4.03 6.51
C GLN A 33 19.40 4.00 7.21
N LEU A 34 20.36 4.74 6.68
CA LEU A 34 21.75 4.69 7.15
C LEU A 34 22.12 5.94 7.96
N TYR A 35 21.53 7.08 7.62
CA TYR A 35 21.79 8.35 8.27
C TYR A 35 20.50 9.13 8.47
N GLY A 36 20.45 9.94 9.52
CA GLY A 36 19.30 10.82 9.78
C GLY A 36 18.02 10.08 10.16
N THR A 37 16.91 10.82 10.11
CA THR A 37 15.58 10.30 10.40
C THR A 37 14.94 9.80 9.10
N PRO A 38 14.27 8.63 9.09
CA PRO A 38 13.56 8.16 7.92
C PRO A 38 12.59 9.23 7.40
N PRO A 39 12.48 9.43 6.08
CA PRO A 39 11.54 10.38 5.52
C PRO A 39 10.11 10.04 5.94
N GLY A 40 9.33 11.09 6.19
CA GLY A 40 7.95 10.97 6.65
C GLY A 40 7.07 10.13 5.72
N SER A 41 7.40 10.07 4.42
CA SER A 41 6.72 9.20 3.45
C SER A 41 6.82 7.71 3.77
N ILE A 42 8.00 7.21 4.18
CA ILE A 42 8.18 5.79 4.56
C ILE A 42 7.45 5.50 5.87
N GLN A 43 7.54 6.40 6.85
CA GLN A 43 6.83 6.25 8.13
C GLN A 43 5.31 6.23 7.92
N PHE A 44 4.80 7.13 7.08
CA PHE A 44 3.40 7.18 6.72
C PHE A 44 2.96 5.92 5.98
N ALA A 45 3.76 5.39 5.03
CA ALA A 45 3.42 4.15 4.35
C ALA A 45 3.40 2.92 5.27
N VAL A 46 4.27 2.86 6.29
CA VAL A 46 4.17 1.81 7.33
C VAL A 46 2.85 1.92 8.08
N PHE A 47 2.47 3.13 8.51
CA PHE A 47 1.19 3.36 9.18
C PHE A 47 0.02 2.93 8.29
N VAL A 48 -0.03 3.42 7.06
CA VAL A 48 -1.11 3.14 6.11
C VAL A 48 -1.18 1.65 5.75
N GLY A 49 -0.03 1.00 5.48
CA GLY A 49 0.03 -0.44 5.22
C GLY A 49 -0.47 -1.27 6.39
N SER A 50 -0.15 -0.86 7.63
CA SER A 50 -0.66 -1.52 8.84
C SER A 50 -2.17 -1.35 9.01
N VAL A 51 -2.72 -0.16 8.76
CA VAL A 51 -4.16 0.10 8.78
C VAL A 51 -4.87 -0.72 7.70
N GLY A 52 -4.34 -0.74 6.48
CA GLY A 52 -4.88 -1.55 5.39
C GLY A 52 -4.94 -3.04 5.73
N LEU A 53 -3.91 -3.56 6.41
CA LEU A 53 -3.87 -4.95 6.85
C LEU A 53 -4.91 -5.24 7.93
N VAL A 54 -5.05 -4.36 8.94
CA VAL A 54 -6.07 -4.51 10.00
C VAL A 54 -7.47 -4.48 9.41
N VAL A 55 -7.74 -3.58 8.46
CA VAL A 55 -9.04 -3.49 7.79
C VAL A 55 -9.33 -4.74 6.95
N ALA A 56 -8.34 -5.26 6.22
CA ALA A 56 -8.51 -6.51 5.47
C ALA A 56 -8.84 -7.70 6.39
N LEU A 57 -8.18 -7.80 7.55
CA LEU A 57 -8.49 -8.81 8.57
C LEU A 57 -9.87 -8.60 9.19
N LEU A 58 -10.29 -7.35 9.40
CA LEU A 58 -11.62 -7.02 9.90
C LEU A 58 -12.70 -7.45 8.89
N GLY A 59 -12.49 -7.22 7.59
CA GLY A 59 -13.38 -7.70 6.53
C GLY A 59 -13.48 -9.22 6.51
N LEU A 60 -12.34 -9.91 6.59
CA LEU A 60 -12.29 -11.37 6.67
C LEU A 60 -13.04 -11.89 7.92
N ALA A 61 -12.82 -11.27 9.09
CA ALA A 61 -13.49 -11.63 10.34
C ALA A 61 -15.00 -11.37 10.29
N GLY A 62 -15.43 -10.31 9.61
CA GLY A 62 -16.84 -9.96 9.41
C GLY A 62 -17.64 -11.05 8.71
N MET A 63 -16.99 -12.00 8.03
CA MET A 63 -17.67 -13.16 7.44
C MET A 63 -18.01 -14.27 8.44
N PHE A 64 -17.23 -14.36 9.52
CA PHE A 64 -17.39 -15.39 10.55
C PHE A 64 -18.13 -14.86 11.78
N VAL A 65 -18.16 -13.54 11.95
CA VAL A 65 -18.71 -12.87 13.13
C VAL A 65 -19.93 -12.02 12.75
N ASP A 66 -21.12 -12.56 12.98
CA ASP A 66 -22.41 -11.89 12.70
C ASP A 66 -22.61 -10.58 13.50
N LYS A 67 -21.79 -10.33 14.53
CA LYS A 67 -21.82 -9.08 15.30
C LYS A 67 -21.18 -7.89 14.56
N ILE A 68 -20.41 -8.12 13.50
CA ILE A 68 -19.75 -7.06 12.75
C ILE A 68 -20.67 -6.66 11.59
N PRO A 69 -21.33 -5.49 11.65
CA PRO A 69 -22.26 -5.12 10.61
C PRO A 69 -21.49 -4.70 9.35
N SER A 70 -22.01 -5.07 8.18
CA SER A 70 -21.31 -4.87 6.89
C SER A 70 -21.08 -3.41 6.52
N ASN A 71 -21.89 -2.49 7.07
CA ASN A 71 -21.71 -1.05 6.90
C ASN A 71 -20.42 -0.54 7.58
N VAL A 72 -20.04 -1.12 8.72
CA VAL A 72 -18.82 -0.75 9.43
C VAL A 72 -17.60 -1.18 8.61
N VAL A 73 -17.58 -2.42 8.13
CA VAL A 73 -16.51 -2.91 7.25
C VAL A 73 -16.37 -2.05 5.99
N MET A 74 -17.49 -1.68 5.36
CA MET A 74 -17.49 -0.79 4.19
C MET A 74 -16.85 0.57 4.48
N VAL A 75 -17.17 1.20 5.62
CA VAL A 75 -16.57 2.48 6.01
C VAL A 75 -15.07 2.34 6.23
N PHE A 76 -14.64 1.26 6.89
CA PHE A 76 -13.21 0.99 7.09
C PHE A 76 -12.48 0.69 5.77
N ASP A 77 -13.12 -0.01 4.84
CA ASP A 77 -12.57 -0.26 3.50
C ASP A 77 -12.35 1.07 2.76
N VAL A 78 -13.33 1.98 2.77
CA VAL A 78 -13.17 3.33 2.16
C VAL A 78 -12.06 4.12 2.84
N MET A 79 -12.03 4.15 4.18
CA MET A 79 -11.01 4.88 4.92
C MET A 79 -9.61 4.33 4.63
N SER A 80 -9.45 3.00 4.60
CA SER A 80 -8.18 2.37 4.27
C SER A 80 -7.75 2.65 2.84
N GLY A 81 -8.69 2.62 1.88
CA GLY A 81 -8.44 2.97 0.49
C GLY A 81 -7.92 4.40 0.31
N LEU A 82 -8.53 5.38 0.98
CA LEU A 82 -8.06 6.78 0.94
C LEU A 82 -6.66 6.94 1.54
N LEU A 83 -6.38 6.27 2.65
CA LEU A 83 -5.05 6.26 3.26
C LEU A 83 -4.01 5.64 2.33
N LEU A 84 -4.32 4.51 1.69
CA LEU A 84 -3.47 3.80 0.74
C LEU A 84 -3.18 4.63 -0.52
N ILE A 85 -4.16 5.38 -1.03
CA ILE A 85 -3.93 6.39 -2.07
C ILE A 85 -2.93 7.44 -1.58
N GLY A 86 -3.15 7.97 -0.37
CA GLY A 86 -2.24 8.94 0.23
C GLY A 86 -0.80 8.42 0.34
N GLY A 87 -0.62 7.17 0.78
CA GLY A 87 0.69 6.56 0.90
C GLY A 87 1.37 6.29 -0.45
N GLY A 88 0.60 5.90 -1.47
CA GLY A 88 1.06 5.81 -2.86
C GLY A 88 1.52 7.16 -3.41
N ILE A 89 0.73 8.24 -3.18
CA ILE A 89 1.10 9.60 -3.57
C ILE A 89 2.35 10.08 -2.82
N ALA A 90 2.44 9.80 -1.51
CA ALA A 90 3.61 10.17 -0.71
C ALA A 90 4.89 9.53 -1.26
N TYR A 91 4.82 8.28 -1.75
CA TYR A 91 5.93 7.65 -2.44
C TYR A 91 6.18 8.28 -3.81
N ALA A 92 5.16 8.53 -4.61
CA ALA A 92 5.31 9.16 -5.93
C ALA A 92 5.99 10.54 -5.86
N VAL A 93 5.58 11.38 -4.90
CA VAL A 93 6.20 12.68 -4.64
C VAL A 93 7.64 12.50 -4.15
N ALA A 94 7.88 11.55 -3.24
CA ALA A 94 9.22 11.29 -2.71
C ALA A 94 10.16 10.54 -3.67
N LEU A 95 9.64 10.04 -4.80
CA LEU A 95 10.40 9.48 -5.92
C LEU A 95 10.67 10.51 -7.01
N GLY A 96 9.98 11.65 -7.02
CA GLY A 96 10.29 12.78 -7.92
C GLY A 96 10.21 12.49 -9.43
N GLY A 97 9.73 11.33 -9.88
CA GLY A 97 9.76 10.93 -11.29
C GLY A 97 11.05 10.23 -11.72
N ILE A 98 11.90 9.83 -10.77
CA ILE A 98 13.13 9.08 -11.02
C ILE A 98 12.85 7.73 -11.69
N GLU A 99 13.59 7.41 -12.76
CA GLU A 99 13.55 6.13 -13.45
C GLU A 99 14.62 5.18 -12.90
N CYS A 100 14.24 4.01 -12.36
CA CYS A 100 15.20 3.09 -11.76
C CYS A 100 16.06 2.34 -12.82
N GLU A 101 17.06 3.00 -13.42
CA GLU A 101 17.98 2.42 -14.42
C GLU A 101 19.43 2.21 -13.91
N TRP A 102 20.14 1.26 -14.53
CA TRP A 102 21.57 1.04 -14.27
C TRP A 102 22.40 1.98 -15.15
N HIS A 103 23.04 2.98 -14.54
CA HIS A 103 24.09 3.75 -15.23
C HIS A 103 25.48 3.17 -14.93
N GLU A 104 26.19 2.79 -15.99
CA GLU A 104 27.57 2.28 -15.90
C GLU A 104 28.59 3.41 -15.67
N ASN A 105 28.25 4.65 -16.06
CA ASN A 105 29.08 5.83 -15.88
C ASN A 105 28.52 6.70 -14.74
N LEU A 106 29.31 6.89 -13.68
CA LEU A 106 28.96 7.74 -12.54
C LEU A 106 28.81 9.22 -12.93
N ASP A 107 29.46 9.65 -14.00
CA ASP A 107 29.48 11.04 -14.46
C ASP A 107 28.20 11.42 -15.25
N GLU A 108 27.38 10.45 -15.65
CA GLU A 108 26.09 10.69 -16.32
C GLU A 108 24.95 10.92 -15.31
N VAL A 109 25.13 10.46 -14.07
CA VAL A 109 24.17 10.61 -12.95
C VAL A 109 24.37 11.94 -12.20
N GLU A 110 25.39 12.72 -12.58
CA GLU A 110 25.72 14.02 -11.96
C GLU A 110 24.68 15.11 -12.28
N GLY A 111 23.73 14.83 -13.19
CA GLY A 111 22.63 15.71 -13.56
C GLY A 111 21.23 15.30 -13.06
N ASP A 112 21.06 14.13 -12.45
CA ASP A 112 19.73 13.57 -12.23
C ASP A 112 19.26 13.68 -10.76
N ASP A 113 17.98 14.00 -10.55
CA ASP A 113 17.24 14.30 -9.30
C ASP A 113 17.27 13.19 -8.20
N TRP A 114 18.07 12.14 -8.35
CA TRP A 114 18.14 10.97 -7.46
C TRP A 114 18.60 11.30 -6.05
N TRP A 115 19.50 12.27 -5.93
CA TRP A 115 20.09 12.67 -4.65
C TRP A 115 19.14 13.53 -3.83
N GLU A 116 18.19 14.19 -4.49
CA GLU A 116 17.14 14.98 -3.83
C GLU A 116 16.07 14.09 -3.21
N SER A 117 15.92 12.85 -3.68
CA SER A 117 14.92 11.92 -3.15
C SER A 117 15.39 11.21 -1.86
N PRO A 118 14.81 11.54 -0.69
CA PRO A 118 15.24 10.99 0.59
C PRO A 118 14.89 9.49 0.75
N ILE A 119 13.96 8.99 -0.08
CA ILE A 119 13.63 7.57 -0.15
C ILE A 119 14.77 6.77 -0.79
N VAL A 120 15.47 7.32 -1.77
CA VAL A 120 16.50 6.59 -2.51
C VAL A 120 17.87 6.72 -1.83
N ASN A 121 18.23 7.92 -1.38
CA ASN A 121 19.58 8.23 -0.87
C ASN A 121 19.91 7.67 0.54
N ALA A 122 18.94 7.08 1.25
CA ALA A 122 19.10 6.51 2.60
C ALA A 122 19.58 7.48 3.69
N GLY A 123 19.31 8.77 3.49
CA GLY A 123 19.76 9.87 4.34
C GLY A 123 21.22 10.28 4.10
N SER A 124 21.87 9.75 3.05
CA SER A 124 23.26 10.08 2.73
C SER A 124 23.35 11.44 2.04
N GLU A 125 23.73 12.49 2.78
CA GLU A 125 23.94 13.85 2.26
C GLU A 125 25.33 14.06 1.61
N ASN A 126 26.25 13.10 1.69
CA ASN A 126 27.62 13.29 1.24
C ASN A 126 27.84 12.99 -0.25
N TYR A 127 27.97 14.09 -1.00
CA TYR A 127 28.49 14.28 -2.35
C TYR A 127 29.87 13.62 -2.62
N HIS A 128 30.08 13.17 -3.86
CA HIS A 128 31.37 12.86 -4.53
C HIS A 128 32.24 11.66 -4.08
N GLY A 129 31.70 10.57 -3.56
CA GLY A 129 32.56 9.45 -3.19
C GLY A 129 31.93 8.07 -3.28
N THR A 130 32.15 7.39 -4.41
CA THR A 130 32.24 5.91 -4.56
C THR A 130 31.10 5.03 -4.02
N ARG A 131 29.99 5.60 -3.53
CA ARG A 131 28.88 4.79 -3.04
C ARG A 131 27.94 4.49 -4.20
N LYS A 132 27.92 3.22 -4.60
CA LYS A 132 26.95 2.69 -5.57
C LYS A 132 25.56 3.01 -5.05
N LEU A 133 24.83 3.86 -5.79
CA LEU A 133 23.41 4.08 -5.59
C LEU A 133 22.74 2.70 -5.57
N ASP A 134 21.97 2.39 -4.52
CA ASP A 134 21.36 1.07 -4.40
C ASP A 134 20.09 1.02 -5.26
N LEU A 135 20.24 0.58 -6.51
CA LEU A 135 19.12 0.40 -7.44
C LEU A 135 17.99 -0.43 -6.82
N ARG A 136 18.33 -1.40 -5.96
CA ARG A 136 17.32 -2.23 -5.30
C ARG A 136 16.42 -1.41 -4.40
N ARG A 137 16.91 -0.31 -3.82
CA ARG A 137 16.15 0.59 -2.94
C ARG A 137 15.16 1.43 -3.75
N CYS A 138 15.58 1.92 -4.92
CA CYS A 138 14.69 2.58 -5.90
C CYS A 138 13.57 1.63 -6.35
N GLN A 139 13.93 0.41 -6.79
CA GLN A 139 12.96 -0.58 -7.24
C GLN A 139 11.97 -0.97 -6.14
N LYS A 140 12.44 -1.13 -4.90
CA LYS A 140 11.57 -1.39 -3.73
C LYS A 140 10.60 -0.24 -3.49
N ALA A 141 11.05 1.00 -3.60
CA ALA A 141 10.18 2.16 -3.43
C ALA A 141 9.10 2.24 -4.53
N TYR A 142 9.47 2.03 -5.79
CA TYR A 142 8.53 2.01 -6.91
C TYR A 142 7.53 0.86 -6.80
N ALA A 143 7.99 -0.33 -6.39
CA ALA A 143 7.12 -1.47 -6.08
C ALA A 143 6.16 -1.15 -4.92
N ASN A 144 6.63 -0.43 -3.90
CA ASN A 144 5.81 -0.02 -2.77
C ASN A 144 4.76 1.04 -3.15
N GLN A 145 5.07 1.92 -4.10
CA GLN A 145 4.10 2.87 -4.65
C GLN A 145 2.96 2.13 -5.36
N SER A 146 3.30 1.24 -6.29
CA SER A 146 2.29 0.55 -7.11
C SER A 146 1.42 -0.40 -6.29
N ILE A 147 1.99 -1.12 -5.33
CA ILE A 147 1.24 -2.05 -4.48
C ILE A 147 0.25 -1.31 -3.56
N GLN A 148 0.58 -0.10 -3.10
CA GLN A 148 -0.35 0.72 -2.31
C GLN A 148 -1.55 1.18 -3.15
N PHE A 149 -1.34 1.59 -4.39
CA PHE A 149 -2.45 1.90 -5.31
C PHE A 149 -3.29 0.66 -5.63
N ALA A 150 -2.66 -0.51 -5.87
CA ALA A 150 -3.38 -1.76 -6.09
C ALA A 150 -4.23 -2.16 -4.86
N CYS A 151 -3.68 -1.98 -3.65
CA CYS A 151 -4.40 -2.18 -2.40
C CYS A 151 -5.57 -1.20 -2.25
N ALA A 152 -5.39 0.07 -2.61
CA ALA A 152 -6.48 1.04 -2.59
C ALA A 152 -7.61 0.68 -3.56
N VAL A 153 -7.29 0.27 -4.79
CA VAL A 153 -8.29 -0.15 -5.78
C VAL A 153 -9.09 -1.35 -5.29
N THR A 154 -8.42 -2.33 -4.66
CA THR A 154 -9.11 -3.48 -4.09
C THR A 154 -10.02 -3.10 -2.93
N ALA A 155 -9.55 -2.27 -1.99
CA ALA A 155 -10.35 -1.78 -0.85
C ALA A 155 -11.56 -0.91 -1.29
N LEU A 156 -11.38 -0.02 -2.27
CA LEU A 156 -12.49 0.79 -2.79
C LEU A 156 -13.45 -0.04 -3.64
N GLY A 157 -12.92 -1.00 -4.39
CA GLY A 157 -13.72 -1.97 -5.14
C GLY A 157 -14.58 -2.83 -4.23
N THR A 158 -14.04 -3.34 -3.13
CA THR A 158 -14.84 -4.07 -2.13
C THR A 158 -15.91 -3.19 -1.53
N ALA A 159 -15.56 -1.99 -1.04
CA ALA A 159 -16.53 -1.06 -0.49
C ALA A 159 -17.67 -0.74 -1.47
N PHE A 160 -17.34 -0.52 -2.75
CA PHE A 160 -18.34 -0.25 -3.79
C PHE A 160 -19.26 -1.45 -4.02
N LEU A 161 -18.72 -2.67 -4.07
CA LEU A 161 -19.52 -3.90 -4.18
C LEU A 161 -20.41 -4.10 -2.94
N CYS A 162 -19.89 -3.84 -1.73
CA CYS A 162 -20.66 -3.85 -0.49
C CYS A 162 -21.84 -2.87 -0.57
N TYR A 163 -21.59 -1.66 -1.07
CA TYR A 163 -22.58 -0.62 -1.21
C TYR A 163 -23.68 -1.00 -2.21
N LEU A 164 -23.29 -1.55 -3.38
CA LEU A 164 -24.25 -2.04 -4.36
C LEU A 164 -25.09 -3.21 -3.82
N ALA A 165 -24.49 -4.13 -3.07
CA ALA A 165 -25.21 -5.20 -2.41
C ALA A 165 -26.24 -4.63 -1.42
N TRP A 166 -25.80 -3.73 -0.53
CA TRP A 166 -26.67 -3.08 0.45
C TRP A 166 -27.85 -2.33 -0.21
N ARG A 167 -27.58 -1.57 -1.28
CA ARG A 167 -28.61 -0.86 -2.06
C ARG A 167 -29.64 -1.79 -2.71
N ARG A 168 -29.26 -3.01 -3.08
CA ARG A 168 -30.15 -3.98 -3.75
C ARG A 168 -31.00 -4.78 -2.76
N THR A 169 -30.47 -5.16 -1.61
CA THR A 169 -31.14 -6.09 -0.68
C THR A 169 -31.74 -5.43 0.55
N GLY A 170 -31.41 -4.19 0.87
CA GLY A 170 -31.88 -3.50 2.09
C GLY A 170 -31.31 -4.08 3.41
N ALA A 171 -30.90 -5.35 3.38
CA ALA A 171 -30.08 -6.02 4.39
C ALA A 171 -28.64 -6.14 3.87
N GLY A 172 -27.66 -5.83 4.73
CA GLY A 172 -26.24 -6.10 4.48
C GLY A 172 -25.99 -7.57 4.10
N TRP A 173 -24.84 -7.84 3.47
CA TRP A 173 -24.47 -9.14 2.85
C TRP A 173 -25.13 -10.35 3.54
N ALA A 174 -26.26 -10.79 2.98
CA ALA A 174 -26.88 -12.03 3.37
C ALA A 174 -25.97 -13.17 2.90
N ARG A 175 -25.54 -14.00 3.87
CA ARG A 175 -24.57 -15.08 3.75
C ARG A 175 -24.80 -15.98 2.53
N PRO A 176 -23.76 -16.62 1.98
CA PRO A 176 -23.99 -17.79 1.16
C PRO A 176 -24.66 -18.84 2.06
N ALA A 177 -25.78 -19.42 1.62
CA ALA A 177 -26.38 -20.54 2.34
C ALA A 177 -25.33 -21.64 2.44
N MET A 178 -24.79 -21.84 3.65
CA MET A 178 -23.96 -23.00 3.94
C MET A 178 -24.91 -24.20 4.08
N PRO A 179 -24.60 -25.35 3.45
CA PRO A 179 -25.33 -26.59 3.67
C PRO A 179 -25.18 -27.11 5.11
#